data_AF-A0A962ZSH9-F1
#
_entry.id   AF-A0A962ZSH9-F1
#
_cell.length_a   1.000
_cell.length_b   1.000
_cell.length_c   1.000
_cell.angle_alpha   90.00
_cell.angle_beta   90.00
_cell.angle_gamma   90.00
#
_symmetry.space_group_name_H-M   'P 1'
#
loop_
_entity.id
_entity.type
_entity.pdbx_description
1 polymer ?
#
loop_
_entity_poly.entity_id
_entity_poly.type
_entity_poly.pdbx_seq_one_letter_code
_entity_poly.pdbx_strand_id
1 'polypeptide(L)'
;MPATIEKLTSEQLEARVKALGAQVRQRRKALGISVITAAEAAGMSRDTWHRMEKGEVTVTIAAWFNALAVLGLEFGVGLTDSTVTRLPIDTIPVTVALADFPQLAALAWQVQGATEVSPREAFDIYERNKRHLDRTKLTPEEKALIASLNKVFGGSANV
;
A
#
# COMPACT_ATOMS: atom_id res chain seq x y z
N MET A 1 -26.21 1.07 23.24
CA MET A 1 -26.32 2.42 22.62
C MET A 1 -25.56 2.38 21.31
N PRO A 2 -26.14 2.79 20.16
CA PRO A 2 -25.38 2.82 18.91
C PRO A 2 -24.26 3.85 19.02
N ALA A 3 -23.07 3.51 18.52
CA ALA A 3 -21.92 4.41 18.49
C ALA A 3 -22.22 5.65 17.63
N THR A 4 -21.86 6.83 18.12
CA THR A 4 -21.98 8.09 17.38
C THR A 4 -21.13 8.01 16.12
N ILE A 5 -21.77 8.04 14.94
CA ILE A 5 -21.07 8.13 13.66
C ILE A 5 -20.55 9.56 13.51
N GLU A 6 -19.28 9.80 13.87
CA GLU A 6 -18.63 11.09 13.68
C GLU A 6 -18.47 11.38 12.18
N LYS A 7 -18.96 12.55 11.76
CA LYS A 7 -18.79 13.05 10.38
C LYS A 7 -17.49 13.82 10.29
N LEU A 8 -16.83 13.76 9.13
CA LEU A 8 -15.70 14.62 8.81
C LEU A 8 -16.09 16.09 8.97
N THR A 9 -15.26 16.88 9.64
CA THR A 9 -15.41 18.34 9.65
C THR A 9 -15.08 18.91 8.27
N SER A 10 -15.59 20.09 7.95
CA SER A 10 -15.29 20.76 6.68
C SER A 10 -13.78 20.97 6.48
N GLU A 11 -13.05 21.31 7.55
CA GLU A 11 -11.60 21.47 7.53
C GLU A 11 -10.87 20.16 7.23
N GLN A 12 -11.29 19.05 7.85
CA GLN A 12 -10.73 17.73 7.55
C GLN A 12 -11.02 17.29 6.11
N LEU A 13 -12.21 17.61 5.58
CA LEU A 13 -12.56 17.35 4.19
C LEU A 13 -11.65 18.13 3.23
N GLU A 14 -11.49 19.44 3.45
CA GLU A 14 -10.61 20.28 2.65
C GLU A 14 -9.16 19.80 2.69
N ALA A 15 -8.65 19.42 3.87
CA ALA A 15 -7.32 18.87 4.03
C ALA A 15 -7.13 17.56 3.25
N ARG A 16 -8.13 16.66 3.26
CA ARG A 16 -8.10 15.39 2.49
C ARG A 16 -8.10 15.63 0.99
N VAL A 17 -8.96 16.51 0.48
CA VAL A 17 -9.03 16.81 -0.96
C VAL A 17 -7.73 17.50 -1.43
N LYS A 18 -7.15 18.38 -0.60
CA LYS A 18 -5.84 19.00 -0.87
C LYS A 18 -4.70 17.98 -0.92
N ALA A 19 -4.70 17.01 0.00
CA ALA A 19 -3.73 15.91 -0.03
C ALA A 19 -3.87 15.06 -1.32
N LEU A 20 -5.10 14.74 -1.73
CA LEU A 20 -5.37 14.01 -2.96
C LEU A 20 -4.89 14.78 -4.21
N GLY A 21 -5.21 16.08 -4.30
CA GLY A 21 -4.75 16.95 -5.39
C GLY A 21 -3.21 17.03 -5.49
N ALA A 22 -2.53 17.06 -4.34
CA ALA A 22 -1.07 17.04 -4.29
C ALA A 22 -0.48 15.72 -4.82
N GLN A 23 -1.09 14.57 -4.50
CA GLN A 23 -0.68 13.25 -5.01
C GLN A 23 -0.84 13.17 -6.53
N VAL A 24 -1.98 13.62 -7.06
CA VAL A 24 -2.23 13.70 -8.51
C VAL A 24 -1.16 14.55 -9.20
N ARG A 25 -0.86 15.72 -8.64
CA ARG A 25 0.19 16.61 -9.15
C ARG A 25 1.57 15.97 -9.14
N GLN A 26 1.93 15.29 -8.05
CA GLN A 26 3.21 14.60 -7.92
C GLN A 26 3.34 13.49 -8.96
N ARG A 27 2.31 12.65 -9.13
CA ARG A 27 2.30 11.58 -10.14
C ARG A 27 2.45 12.14 -11.55
N ARG A 28 1.69 13.17 -11.90
CA ARG A 28 1.78 13.81 -13.21
C ARG A 28 3.20 14.33 -13.49
N LYS A 29 3.82 15.00 -12.51
CA LYS A 29 5.21 15.48 -12.63
C LYS A 29 6.21 14.34 -12.76
N ALA A 30 6.03 13.24 -12.03
CA ALA A 30 6.90 12.07 -12.12
C ALA A 30 6.85 11.41 -13.51
N LEU A 31 5.69 11.49 -14.19
CA LEU A 31 5.52 11.03 -15.57
C LEU A 31 5.96 12.06 -16.62
N GLY A 32 6.36 13.27 -16.22
CA GLY A 32 6.75 14.35 -17.14
C GLY A 32 5.59 14.94 -17.95
N ILE A 33 4.33 14.69 -17.55
CA ILE A 33 3.16 15.10 -18.33
C ILE A 33 2.77 16.55 -18.00
N SER A 34 2.49 17.35 -19.03
CA SER A 34 2.01 18.73 -18.85
C SER A 34 0.57 18.76 -18.32
N VAL A 35 0.15 19.86 -17.68
CA VAL A 35 -1.24 20.01 -17.24
C VAL A 35 -2.21 19.96 -18.43
N ILE A 36 -1.84 20.57 -19.55
CA ILE A 36 -2.69 20.65 -20.74
C ILE A 36 -2.90 19.23 -21.29
N THR A 37 -1.81 18.50 -21.51
CA THR A 37 -1.84 17.11 -22.01
C THR A 37 -2.65 16.20 -21.11
N ALA A 38 -2.50 16.33 -19.79
CA ALA A 38 -3.24 15.51 -18.83
C ALA A 38 -4.75 15.85 -18.83
N ALA A 39 -5.09 17.14 -18.90
CA ALA A 39 -6.47 17.60 -18.95
C ALA A 39 -7.17 17.16 -20.24
N GLU A 40 -6.51 17.29 -21.39
CA GLU A 40 -7.01 16.82 -22.69
C GLU A 40 -7.23 15.31 -22.70
N ALA A 41 -6.25 14.53 -22.24
CA ALA A 41 -6.37 13.08 -22.15
C ALA A 41 -7.49 12.65 -21.18
N ALA A 42 -7.77 13.43 -20.14
CA ALA A 42 -8.84 13.17 -19.19
C ALA A 42 -10.20 13.73 -19.65
N GLY A 43 -10.28 14.34 -20.84
CA GLY A 43 -11.52 14.88 -21.41
C GLY A 43 -12.08 16.08 -20.63
N MET A 44 -11.22 16.90 -20.01
CA MET A 44 -11.63 18.05 -19.19
C MET A 44 -10.85 19.32 -19.52
N SER A 45 -11.38 20.47 -19.07
CA SER A 45 -10.69 21.74 -19.23
C SER A 45 -9.46 21.84 -18.34
N ARG A 46 -8.46 22.60 -18.81
CA ARG A 46 -7.27 22.99 -18.03
C ARG A 46 -7.65 23.56 -16.65
N ASP A 47 -8.69 24.38 -16.57
CA ASP A 47 -9.12 25.00 -15.31
C ASP A 47 -9.67 23.97 -14.32
N THR A 48 -10.42 22.98 -14.79
CA THR A 48 -10.87 21.86 -13.94
C THR A 48 -9.69 21.06 -13.40
N TRP A 49 -8.66 20.83 -14.22
CA TRP A 49 -7.42 20.20 -13.76
C TRP A 49 -6.70 21.04 -12.68
N HIS A 50 -6.59 22.36 -12.86
CA HIS A 50 -5.95 23.24 -11.87
C HIS A 50 -6.71 23.24 -10.53
N ARG A 51 -8.04 23.31 -10.56
CA ARG A 51 -8.87 23.22 -9.34
C ARG A 51 -8.67 21.89 -8.61
N MET A 52 -8.57 20.81 -9.38
CA MET A 52 -8.31 19.48 -8.87
C MET A 52 -6.93 19.38 -8.19
N GLU A 53 -5.85 19.85 -8.83
CA GLU A 53 -4.51 19.88 -8.21
C GLU A 53 -4.41 20.78 -6.98
N LYS A 54 -5.23 21.84 -6.91
CA LYS A 54 -5.32 22.74 -5.75
C LYS A 54 -6.12 22.12 -4.60
N GLY A 55 -6.93 21.10 -4.87
CA GLY A 55 -7.74 20.40 -3.88
C GLY A 55 -9.09 21.05 -3.62
N GLU A 56 -9.72 21.65 -4.62
CA GLU A 56 -11.06 22.22 -4.47
C GLU A 56 -12.14 21.13 -4.40
N VAL A 57 -13.01 21.21 -3.39
CA VAL A 57 -14.08 20.21 -3.13
C VAL A 57 -15.18 20.23 -4.19
N THR A 58 -15.25 21.29 -5.01
CA THR A 58 -16.26 21.48 -6.07
C THR A 58 -16.02 20.63 -7.31
N VAL A 59 -14.85 19.99 -7.43
CA VAL A 59 -14.50 19.14 -8.57
C VAL A 59 -15.32 17.85 -8.53
N THR A 60 -16.04 17.59 -9.62
CA THR A 60 -16.90 16.40 -9.73
C THR A 60 -16.11 15.11 -9.55
N ILE A 61 -16.74 14.08 -8.98
CA ILE A 61 -16.13 12.76 -8.82
C ILE A 61 -15.71 12.16 -10.17
N ALA A 62 -16.49 12.37 -11.24
CA ALA A 62 -16.16 11.91 -12.59
C ALA A 62 -14.83 12.49 -13.10
N ALA A 63 -14.58 13.77 -12.85
CA ALA A 63 -13.32 14.40 -13.21
C ALA A 63 -12.12 13.78 -12.47
N TRP A 64 -12.28 13.48 -11.17
CA TRP A 64 -11.25 12.77 -10.42
C TRP A 64 -10.94 11.40 -11.02
N PHE A 65 -11.96 10.59 -11.31
CA PHE A 65 -11.75 9.25 -11.90
C PHE A 65 -11.06 9.31 -13.27
N ASN A 66 -11.46 10.23 -14.14
CA ASN A 66 -10.81 10.39 -15.45
C ASN A 66 -9.34 10.80 -15.31
N ALA A 67 -9.05 11.73 -14.40
CA ALA A 67 -7.67 12.16 -14.17
C ALA A 67 -6.79 11.04 -13.59
N LEU A 68 -7.32 10.27 -12.64
CA LEU A 68 -6.60 9.14 -12.05
C LEU A 68 -6.32 8.06 -13.11
N ALA A 69 -7.31 7.72 -13.94
CA ALA A 69 -7.15 6.74 -15.02
C ALA A 69 -6.03 7.14 -16.00
N VAL A 70 -5.98 8.41 -16.41
CA VAL A 70 -4.93 8.93 -17.32
C VAL A 70 -3.54 8.88 -16.71
N LEU A 71 -3.43 8.99 -15.38
CA LEU A 71 -2.15 8.92 -14.66
C LEU A 71 -1.77 7.49 -14.23
N GLY A 72 -2.58 6.50 -14.59
CA GLY A 72 -2.43 5.11 -14.14
C GLY A 72 -2.51 4.99 -12.62
N LEU A 73 -3.41 5.76 -12.00
CA LEU A 73 -3.74 5.69 -10.58
C LEU A 73 -5.13 5.07 -10.44
N GLU A 74 -5.30 4.26 -9.41
CA GLU A 74 -6.60 3.67 -9.07
C GLU A 74 -7.15 4.31 -7.79
N PHE A 75 -8.47 4.55 -7.77
CA PHE A 75 -9.17 5.03 -6.59
C PHE A 75 -9.82 3.86 -5.85
N GLY A 76 -9.34 3.56 -4.65
CA GLY A 76 -9.89 2.49 -3.81
C GLY A 76 -10.85 3.02 -2.73
N VAL A 77 -11.95 2.32 -2.52
CA VAL A 77 -12.79 2.48 -1.32
C VAL A 77 -12.44 1.34 -0.37
N GLY A 78 -11.71 1.65 0.70
CA GLY A 78 -11.41 0.71 1.77
C GLY A 78 -12.37 0.89 2.95
N LEU A 79 -12.59 -0.18 3.72
CA LEU A 79 -13.06 -0.04 5.09
C LEU A 79 -11.97 0.71 5.87
N THR A 80 -12.32 1.61 6.78
CA THR A 80 -11.33 2.33 7.61
C THR A 80 -10.45 1.37 8.45
N ASP A 81 -10.83 0.09 8.53
CA ASP A 81 -10.05 -1.04 9.08
C ASP A 81 -9.22 -1.80 8.02
N SER A 82 -8.86 -1.16 6.93
CA SER A 82 -7.86 -1.69 6.02
C SER A 82 -6.82 -0.63 5.74
N THR A 83 -6.13 -0.25 6.81
CA THR A 83 -4.67 -0.21 6.68
C THR A 83 -4.27 -1.53 6.04
N VAL A 84 -3.86 -1.51 4.77
CA VAL A 84 -2.83 -2.46 4.32
C VAL A 84 -1.78 -2.35 5.42
N THR A 85 -1.77 -3.35 6.29
CA THR A 85 -1.04 -3.28 7.54
C THR A 85 0.42 -3.28 7.14
N ARG A 86 1.01 -2.08 7.07
CA ARG A 86 2.43 -1.92 7.35
C ARG A 86 2.55 -2.45 8.77
N LEU A 87 2.86 -3.74 8.88
CA LEU A 87 3.10 -4.38 10.17
C LEU A 87 4.05 -3.46 10.92
N PRO A 88 3.64 -2.89 12.07
CA PRO A 88 4.58 -2.30 12.98
C PRO A 88 5.68 -3.34 13.23
N ILE A 89 6.93 -2.91 13.36
CA ILE A 89 8.13 -3.76 13.50
C ILE A 89 8.07 -4.72 14.75
N ASP A 90 6.94 -4.78 15.45
CA ASP A 90 6.71 -5.47 16.71
C ASP A 90 5.46 -6.39 16.71
N THR A 91 4.81 -6.64 15.57
CA THR A 91 3.62 -7.52 15.51
C THR A 91 3.80 -8.62 14.48
N ILE A 92 3.63 -9.87 14.92
CA ILE A 92 3.66 -11.04 14.04
C ILE A 92 2.22 -11.45 13.73
N PRO A 93 1.82 -11.52 12.45
CA PRO A 93 0.50 -11.99 12.06
C PRO A 93 0.32 -13.46 12.44
N VAL A 94 -0.87 -13.88 12.87
CA VAL A 94 -1.13 -15.28 13.30
C VAL A 94 -0.93 -16.28 12.15
N THR A 95 -1.14 -15.83 10.91
CA THR A 95 -0.88 -16.59 9.69
C THR A 95 -0.22 -15.70 8.64
N VAL A 96 0.76 -16.23 7.91
CA VAL A 96 1.53 -15.53 6.88
C VAL A 96 1.10 -16.08 5.52
N ALA A 97 0.39 -15.28 4.72
CA ALA A 97 0.01 -15.66 3.36
C ALA A 97 1.22 -15.63 2.44
N LEU A 98 1.52 -16.75 1.78
CA LEU A 98 2.71 -16.87 0.92
C LEU A 98 2.61 -15.95 -0.31
N ALA A 99 1.41 -15.64 -0.77
CA ALA A 99 1.17 -14.77 -1.94
C ALA A 99 1.73 -13.35 -1.77
N ASP A 100 1.79 -12.85 -0.53
CA ASP A 100 2.25 -11.48 -0.22
C ASP A 100 3.79 -11.39 -0.14
N PHE A 101 4.47 -12.53 -0.06
CA PHE A 101 5.92 -12.63 0.19
C PHE A 101 6.59 -13.48 -0.88
N PRO A 102 7.05 -12.86 -1.99
CA PRO A 102 7.52 -13.59 -3.17
C PRO A 102 8.81 -14.40 -2.91
N GLN A 103 9.68 -13.97 -1.99
CA GLN A 103 10.84 -14.79 -1.61
C GLN A 103 10.43 -15.92 -0.67
N LEU A 104 9.52 -15.68 0.28
CA LEU A 104 9.00 -16.74 1.12
C LEU A 104 8.33 -17.85 0.29
N ALA A 105 7.47 -17.49 -0.66
CA ALA A 105 6.82 -18.44 -1.57
C ALA A 105 7.83 -19.24 -2.41
N ALA A 106 8.88 -18.59 -2.93
CA ALA A 106 9.92 -19.27 -3.69
C ALA A 106 10.74 -20.26 -2.85
N LEU A 107 10.93 -19.95 -1.56
CA LEU A 107 11.68 -20.79 -0.62
C LEU A 107 10.81 -21.89 0.02
N ALA A 108 9.49 -21.71 0.05
CA ALA A 108 8.52 -22.64 0.59
C ALA A 108 8.19 -23.82 -0.34
N TRP A 109 9.03 -24.11 -1.35
CA TRP A 109 8.82 -25.21 -2.31
C TRP A 109 8.65 -26.59 -1.62
N GLN A 110 9.20 -26.76 -0.42
CA GLN A 110 9.09 -27.99 0.36
C GLN A 110 7.75 -28.12 1.13
N VAL A 111 7.01 -27.01 1.28
CA VAL A 111 5.68 -26.95 1.88
C VAL A 111 4.65 -27.10 0.75
N GLN A 112 4.55 -28.32 0.21
CA GLN A 112 3.67 -28.62 -0.94
C GLN A 112 2.23 -28.16 -0.69
N GLY A 113 1.79 -27.09 -1.36
CA GLY A 113 0.38 -26.70 -1.47
C GLY A 113 -0.18 -25.84 -0.34
N ALA A 114 0.62 -25.41 0.65
CA ALA A 114 0.15 -24.44 1.63
C ALA A 114 0.08 -23.05 0.98
N THR A 115 -1.05 -22.37 1.09
CA THR A 115 -1.21 -20.96 0.69
C THR A 115 -0.83 -20.00 1.81
N GLU A 116 -0.80 -20.52 3.05
CA GLU A 116 -0.52 -19.78 4.27
C GLU A 116 0.37 -20.64 5.18
N VAL A 117 1.33 -20.02 5.85
CA VAL A 117 2.22 -20.68 6.82
C VAL A 117 2.16 -19.96 8.15
N SER A 118 2.40 -20.69 9.25
CA SER A 118 2.54 -20.03 10.54
C SER A 118 3.82 -19.18 10.59
N PRO A 119 3.89 -18.17 11.47
CA PRO A 119 5.09 -17.35 11.62
C PRO A 119 6.36 -18.12 11.98
N ARG A 120 6.20 -19.20 12.76
CA ARG A 120 7.32 -20.05 13.15
C ARG A 120 7.86 -20.83 11.95
N GLU A 121 6.97 -21.38 11.14
CA GLU A 121 7.35 -22.04 9.88
C GLU A 121 7.98 -21.05 8.90
N ALA A 122 7.44 -19.83 8.79
CA ALA A 122 8.04 -18.79 7.96
C ALA A 122 9.48 -18.48 8.41
N PHE A 123 9.72 -18.34 9.71
CA PHE A 123 11.06 -18.14 10.27
C PHE A 123 11.99 -19.32 9.98
N ASP A 124 11.53 -20.56 10.18
CA ASP A 124 12.33 -21.76 9.93
C ASP A 124 12.70 -21.90 8.44
N ILE A 125 11.78 -21.55 7.53
CA ILE A 125 12.03 -21.51 6.08
C ILE A 125 13.10 -20.46 5.77
N TYR A 126 13.02 -19.27 6.36
CA TYR A 126 14.03 -18.23 6.17
C TYR A 126 15.40 -18.63 6.72
N GLU A 127 15.48 -19.14 7.95
CA GLU A 127 16.72 -19.60 8.60
C GLU A 127 17.42 -20.68 7.77
N ARG A 128 16.68 -21.71 7.36
CA ARG A 128 17.20 -22.84 6.60
C ARG A 128 17.68 -22.44 5.21
N ASN A 129 16.98 -21.49 4.58
CA ASN A 129 17.26 -21.06 3.21
C ASN A 129 17.99 -19.72 3.13
N LYS A 130 18.65 -19.27 4.21
CA LYS A 130 19.43 -18.01 4.25
C LYS A 130 20.40 -17.83 3.09
N ARG A 131 21.00 -18.92 2.59
CA ARG A 131 21.95 -18.91 1.46
C ARG A 131 21.29 -18.71 0.09
N HIS A 132 19.99 -18.96 -0.01
CA HIS A 132 19.19 -18.84 -1.24
C HIS A 132 18.27 -17.61 -1.23
N LEU A 133 18.29 -16.82 -0.14
CA LEU A 133 17.52 -15.59 -0.04
C LEU A 133 18.10 -14.52 -0.97
N ASP A 134 17.35 -14.18 -2.01
CA ASP A 134 17.81 -13.21 -3.01
C ASP A 134 17.47 -11.78 -2.56
N ARG A 135 18.44 -11.14 -1.91
CA ARG A 135 18.32 -9.78 -1.33
C ARG A 135 17.88 -8.70 -2.32
N THR A 136 18.06 -8.94 -3.61
CA THR A 136 17.68 -8.01 -4.68
C THR A 136 16.17 -7.99 -4.93
N LYS A 137 15.45 -9.05 -4.54
CA LYS A 137 14.00 -9.21 -4.76
C LYS A 137 13.16 -9.04 -3.50
N LEU A 138 13.78 -8.77 -2.35
CA LEU A 138 13.04 -8.54 -1.10
C LEU A 138 12.22 -7.26 -1.18
N THR A 139 10.90 -7.42 -1.06
CA THR A 139 9.99 -6.29 -0.92
C THR A 139 10.21 -5.60 0.43
N PRO A 140 9.87 -4.30 0.56
CA PRO A 140 9.94 -3.60 1.85
C PRO A 140 9.14 -4.28 2.96
N GLU A 141 8.01 -4.90 2.61
CA GLU A 141 7.11 -5.61 3.53
C GLU A 141 7.73 -6.93 4.00
N GLU A 142 8.39 -7.66 3.10
CA GLU A 142 9.10 -8.90 3.42
C GLU A 142 10.29 -8.65 4.35
N LYS A 143 11.00 -7.52 4.17
CA LYS A 143 12.06 -7.09 5.09
C LYS A 143 11.51 -6.81 6.49
N ALA A 144 10.34 -6.18 6.59
CA ALA A 144 9.69 -5.91 7.86
C ALA A 144 9.25 -7.21 8.55
N LEU A 145 8.67 -8.16 7.81
CA LEU A 145 8.31 -9.48 8.33
C LEU A 145 9.53 -10.22 8.88
N ILE A 146 10.64 -10.29 8.13
CA ILE A 146 11.87 -10.96 8.56
C ILE A 146 12.46 -10.29 9.82
N ALA A 147 12.39 -8.96 9.93
CA ALA A 147 12.84 -8.25 11.13
C ALA A 147 11.99 -8.62 12.36
N SER A 148 10.66 -8.64 12.22
CA SER A 148 9.74 -9.02 13.29
C SER A 148 9.92 -10.49 13.70
N LEU A 149 10.08 -11.41 12.74
CA LEU A 149 10.34 -12.83 12.99
C LEU A 149 11.66 -13.04 13.74
N ASN A 150 12.74 -12.38 13.31
CA ASN A 150 14.04 -12.43 14.00
C ASN A 150 13.94 -11.89 15.43
N LYS A 151 13.17 -10.84 15.67
CA LYS A 151 13.00 -10.26 17.00
C LYS A 151 12.32 -11.22 17.98
N VAL A 152 11.36 -12.01 17.51
CA VAL A 152 10.59 -12.94 18.36
C VAL A 152 11.24 -14.32 18.48
N PHE A 153 11.75 -14.88 17.37
CA PHE A 153 12.28 -16.25 17.33
C PHE A 153 13.82 -16.31 17.34
N GLY A 154 14.51 -15.24 16.93
CA GLY A 154 15.98 -15.21 16.89
C GLY A 154 16.64 -15.20 18.27
N GLY A 155 15.90 -14.87 19.33
CA GLY A 155 16.36 -14.98 20.73
C GLY A 155 16.11 -16.34 21.38
N SER A 156 15.33 -17.24 20.75
CA SER A 156 14.93 -18.53 21.33
C SER A 156 15.90 -19.67 21.08
N ALA A 157 16.98 -19.45 20.32
CA ALA A 157 17.94 -20.48 19.94
C ALA A 157 19.12 -20.64 20.92
N ASN A 158 19.00 -20.12 22.15
CA ASN A 158 20.03 -20.29 23.18
C ASN A 158 19.40 -20.58 24.55
N VAL A 159 18.88 -21.79 24.71
CA VAL A 159 18.69 -22.48 25.99
C VAL A 159 19.12 -23.93 25.82
#